data_AF-A0A2C0ZQX5-F1
#
_entry.id   AF-A0A2C0ZQX5-F1
#
_cell.length_a   1.000
_cell.length_b   1.000
_cell.length_c   1.000
_cell.angle_alpha   90.00
_cell.angle_beta   90.00
_cell.angle_gamma   90.00
#
_symmetry.space_group_name_H-M   'P 1'
#
loop_
_entity.id
_entity.type
_entity.pdbx_description
1 polymer ?
#
loop_
_entity_poly.entity_id
_entity_poly.type
_entity_poly.pdbx_seq_one_letter_code
_entity_poly.pdbx_strand_id
1 'polypeptide(L)'
;MSIVLDNGRIEYWGEGFFKYLYEQKYIEPPLHYSLVSANVTLNDLPNRDITYEEVKQILDFYKTSPLHYTILITLATSGLRAAELATAKWKDLSKDPSGYWLKIMGKGRKELEVYIMVCI
;
A
#
# COMPACT_ATOMS: atom_id res chain seq x y z
N MET A 1 12.02 0.64 6.88
CA MET A 1 11.04 -0.40 6.51
C MET A 1 10.92 -1.34 7.70
N SER A 2 9.80 -1.28 8.42
CA SER A 2 9.60 -2.05 9.66
C SER A 2 8.69 -3.25 9.40
N ILE A 3 8.95 -4.37 10.06
CA ILE A 3 8.17 -5.60 9.92
C ILE A 3 7.28 -5.67 11.16
N VAL A 4 5.96 -5.64 10.97
CA VAL A 4 5.00 -5.86 12.07
C VAL A 4 4.88 -7.36 12.26
N LEU A 5 5.22 -7.85 13.45
CA LEU A 5 5.05 -9.25 13.82
C LEU A 5 3.63 -9.48 14.37
N ASP A 6 3.15 -10.73 14.29
CA ASP A 6 1.79 -11.16 14.68
C ASP A 6 1.42 -10.87 16.15
N ASN A 7 2.40 -10.50 16.99
CA ASN A 7 2.20 -10.09 18.39
C ASN A 7 2.08 -8.56 18.58
N GLY A 8 1.97 -7.79 17.50
CA GLY A 8 1.89 -6.33 17.55
C GLY A 8 3.24 -5.63 17.82
N ARG A 9 4.35 -6.37 17.92
CA ARG A 9 5.69 -5.78 17.99
C ARG A 9 6.16 -5.37 16.60
N ILE A 10 6.67 -4.16 16.52
CA ILE A 10 7.31 -3.62 15.32
C ILE A 10 8.80 -3.96 15.45
N GLU A 11 9.28 -4.97 14.72
CA GLU A 11 10.72 -5.21 14.61
C GLU A 11 11.31 -4.36 13.50
N TYR A 12 12.32 -3.58 13.85
CA TYR A 12 13.11 -2.82 12.91
C TYR A 12 14.11 -3.75 12.20
N TRP A 13 14.39 -3.46 10.94
CA TRP A 13 15.28 -4.27 10.10
C TRP A 13 16.64 -4.58 10.74
N GLY A 14 17.15 -3.68 11.60
CA GLY A 14 18.36 -3.88 12.38
C GLY A 14 18.28 -5.08 13.34
N GLU A 15 17.20 -5.21 14.13
CA GLU A 15 17.06 -6.32 15.08
C GLU A 15 17.06 -7.68 14.38
N GLY A 16 16.31 -7.82 13.28
CA GLY A 16 16.26 -9.05 12.49
C GLY A 16 17.61 -9.43 11.88
N PHE A 17 18.38 -8.44 11.41
CA PHE A 17 19.71 -8.67 10.85
C PHE A 17 20.72 -9.15 11.91
N PHE A 18 20.79 -8.48 13.06
CA PHE A 18 21.71 -8.87 14.13
C PHE A 18 21.30 -10.18 14.82
N LYS A 19 20.00 -10.49 14.86
CA LYS A 19 19.51 -11.82 15.27
C LYS A 19 20.02 -12.90 14.31
N TYR A 20 19.88 -12.70 13.00
CA TYR A 20 20.39 -13.64 12.00
C TYR A 20 21.91 -13.85 12.11
N LEU A 21 22.69 -12.78 12.26
CA LEU A 21 24.15 -12.90 12.44
C LEU A 21 24.53 -13.72 13.68
N TYR A 22 23.81 -13.54 14.78
CA TYR A 22 24.01 -14.30 16.01
C TYR A 22 23.62 -15.78 15.83
N GLU A 23 22.46 -16.08 15.22
CA GLU A 23 21.99 -17.44 14.94
C GLU A 23 22.95 -18.20 14.01
N GLN A 24 23.53 -17.52 13.03
CA GLN A 24 24.54 -18.07 12.12
C GLN A 24 25.97 -18.08 12.69
N LYS A 25 26.15 -17.64 13.95
CA LYS A 25 27.45 -17.59 14.65
C LYS A 25 28.51 -16.70 14.00
N TYR A 26 28.09 -15.68 13.25
CA TYR A 26 29.00 -14.64 12.75
C TYR A 26 29.40 -13.63 13.83
N ILE A 27 28.60 -13.52 14.90
CA ILE A 27 28.89 -12.68 16.07
C ILE A 27 28.66 -13.48 17.36
N GLU A 28 29.53 -13.29 18.36
CA GLU A 28 29.43 -13.92 19.68
C GLU A 28 28.49 -13.17 20.64
N PRO A 29 28.51 -11.83 20.75
CA PRO A 29 27.54 -11.14 21.58
C PRO A 29 26.20 -10.99 20.85
N PRO A 30 25.06 -11.24 21.53
CA PRO A 30 23.74 -11.06 20.93
C PRO A 30 23.36 -9.57 20.89
N LEU A 31 23.94 -8.84 19.93
CA LEU A 31 23.77 -7.38 19.76
C LEU A 31 22.32 -6.95 19.52
N HIS A 32 21.46 -7.86 19.07
CA HIS A 32 20.04 -7.58 18.85
C HIS A 32 19.29 -7.21 20.15
N TYR A 33 19.77 -7.60 21.34
CA TYR A 33 19.19 -7.16 22.62
C TYR A 33 19.58 -5.74 23.03
N SER A 34 20.69 -5.23 22.50
CA SER A 34 21.22 -3.90 22.86
C SER A 34 20.67 -2.79 21.98
N LEU A 35 19.92 -3.14 20.93
CA LEU A 35 19.27 -2.16 20.07
C LEU A 35 18.08 -1.58 20.82
N VAL A 36 18.15 -0.28 21.09
CA VAL A 36 16.99 0.46 21.60
C VAL A 36 15.99 0.58 20.47
N SER A 37 14.85 -0.07 20.58
CA SER A 37 13.75 0.14 19.66
C SER A 37 13.33 1.61 19.71
N ALA A 38 13.33 2.30 18.58
CA ALA A 38 12.63 3.58 18.47
C ALA A 38 11.13 3.25 18.58
N ASN A 39 10.54 3.32 19.77
CA ASN A 39 9.14 2.99 19.95
C ASN A 39 8.31 4.18 19.44
N VAL A 40 7.97 4.16 18.14
CA VAL A 40 7.04 5.13 17.55
C VAL A 40 5.65 4.60 17.85
N THR A 41 4.90 5.34 18.67
CA THR A 41 3.53 4.98 19.02
C THR A 41 2.57 5.37 17.90
N LEU A 42 1.38 4.76 17.85
CA LEU A 42 0.34 5.14 16.88
C LEU A 42 -0.04 6.62 16.96
N ASN A 43 0.13 7.24 18.14
CA ASN A 43 -0.11 8.66 18.37
C ASN A 43 0.95 9.58 17.75
N ASP A 44 2.14 9.04 17.45
CA ASP A 44 3.22 9.76 16.78
C ASP A 44 3.06 9.74 15.26
N LEU A 45 2.15 8.92 14.72
CA LEU A 45 1.88 8.89 13.29
C LEU A 45 0.98 10.07 12.92
N PRO A 46 1.38 10.89 11.93
CA PRO A 46 0.48 11.91 11.39
C PRO A 46 -0.75 11.23 10.78
N ASN A 47 -1.90 11.87 10.88
CA ASN A 47 -3.09 11.43 10.17
C ASN A 47 -2.79 11.46 8.66
N ARG A 48 -2.98 10.33 7.98
CA ARG A 48 -2.76 10.16 6.53
C ARG A 48 -4.04 10.11 5.73
N ASP A 49 -5.18 10.21 6.40
CA ASP A 49 -6.48 10.13 5.76
C ASP A 49 -6.72 11.43 4.97
N ILE A 50 -7.05 11.26 3.70
CA ILE A 50 -7.44 12.35 2.82
C ILE A 50 -8.96 12.49 2.90
N THR A 51 -9.42 13.70 3.19
CA THR A 51 -10.85 14.03 3.26
C THR A 51 -11.46 14.14 1.86
N TYR A 52 -12.78 13.99 1.78
CA TYR A 52 -13.50 14.14 0.51
C TYR A 52 -13.21 15.46 -0.21
N GLU A 53 -13.14 16.57 0.54
CA GLU A 53 -12.89 17.89 -0.05
C GLU A 53 -11.46 18.02 -0.60
N GLU A 54 -10.47 17.41 0.07
CA GLU A 54 -9.10 17.37 -0.44
C GLU A 54 -9.00 16.53 -1.71
N VAL A 55 -9.67 15.37 -1.77
CA VAL A 55 -9.76 14.56 -3.00
C VAL A 55 -10.36 15.40 -4.13
N LYS A 56 -11.48 16.11 -3.86
CA LYS A 56 -12.16 16.94 -4.85
C LYS A 56 -11.26 18.06 -5.37
N GLN A 57 -10.53 18.75 -4.49
CA GLN A 57 -9.58 19.80 -4.89
C GLN A 57 -8.47 19.25 -5.79
N ILE A 58 -7.92 18.08 -5.47
CA ILE A 58 -6.90 17.42 -6.30
C ILE A 58 -7.48 17.07 -7.68
N LEU A 59 -8.69 16.51 -7.74
CA LEU A 59 -9.34 16.18 -9.00
C LEU A 59 -9.65 17.42 -9.84
N ASP A 60 -10.13 18.50 -9.22
CA ASP A 60 -10.42 19.77 -9.91
C ASP A 60 -9.14 20.40 -10.46
N PHE A 61 -8.00 20.29 -9.75
CA PHE A 61 -6.71 20.75 -10.24
C PHE A 61 -6.26 20.02 -11.51
N TYR A 62 -6.45 18.69 -11.58
CA TYR A 62 -6.06 17.87 -12.73
C TYR A 62 -7.13 17.74 -13.81
N LYS A 63 -8.27 18.44 -13.69
CA LYS A 63 -9.43 18.32 -14.59
C LYS A 63 -9.13 18.56 -16.07
N THR A 64 -8.11 19.37 -16.37
CA THR A 64 -7.69 19.67 -17.75
C THR A 64 -6.69 18.65 -18.31
N SER A 65 -6.20 17.71 -17.49
CA SER A 65 -5.28 16.65 -17.89
C SER A 65 -6.00 15.29 -17.82
N PRO A 66 -6.53 14.78 -18.95
CA PRO A 66 -7.33 13.56 -18.95
C PRO A 66 -6.62 12.37 -18.31
N LEU A 67 -5.32 12.19 -18.61
CA LEU A 67 -4.53 11.09 -18.07
C LEU A 67 -4.48 11.12 -16.52
N HIS A 68 -4.05 12.24 -15.94
CA HIS A 68 -3.93 12.37 -14.49
C HIS A 68 -5.29 12.29 -13.81
N TYR A 69 -6.28 12.96 -14.38
CA TYR A 69 -7.65 12.94 -13.89
C TYR A 69 -8.19 11.50 -13.82
N THR A 70 -8.09 10.73 -14.91
CA THR A 70 -8.56 9.34 -14.97
C THR A 70 -7.84 8.46 -13.95
N ILE A 71 -6.51 8.58 -13.82
CA ILE A 71 -5.74 7.79 -12.84
C ILE A 71 -6.22 8.11 -11.42
N LEU A 72 -6.35 9.40 -11.09
CA LEU A 72 -6.72 9.85 -9.74
C LEU A 72 -8.16 9.48 -9.39
N ILE A 73 -9.12 9.70 -10.30
CA ILE A 73 -10.53 9.35 -10.05
C ILE A 73 -10.68 7.83 -9.91
N THR A 74 -9.98 7.03 -10.72
CA THR A 74 -10.00 5.57 -10.58
C THR A 74 -9.44 5.15 -9.23
N LEU A 75 -8.30 5.67 -8.78
CA LEU A 75 -7.73 5.33 -7.46
C LEU A 75 -8.65 5.76 -6.31
N ALA A 76 -9.24 6.96 -6.38
CA ALA A 76 -10.12 7.51 -5.36
C ALA A 76 -11.43 6.73 -5.22
N THR A 77 -11.98 6.22 -6.34
CA THR A 77 -13.28 5.52 -6.34
C THR A 77 -13.18 4.02 -6.11
N SER A 78 -12.10 3.38 -6.60
CA SER A 78 -11.93 1.93 -6.52
C SER A 78 -11.11 1.48 -5.31
N GLY A 79 -10.33 2.37 -4.68
CA GLY A 79 -9.43 2.04 -3.58
C GLY A 79 -8.24 1.16 -4.00
N LEU A 80 -7.96 1.04 -5.30
CA LEU A 80 -6.80 0.32 -5.82
C LEU A 80 -5.48 0.93 -5.33
N ARG A 81 -4.46 0.09 -5.15
CA ARG A 81 -3.09 0.60 -4.98
C ARG A 81 -2.56 1.10 -6.32
N ALA A 82 -1.73 2.15 -6.29
CA ALA A 82 -1.08 2.66 -7.50
C ALA A 82 -0.32 1.56 -8.28
N ALA A 83 0.34 0.63 -7.59
CA ALA A 83 1.03 -0.49 -8.22
C ALA A 83 0.09 -1.51 -8.88
N GLU A 84 -1.10 -1.72 -8.32
CA GLU A 84 -2.11 -2.62 -8.88
C GLU A 84 -2.69 -2.02 -10.16
N LEU A 85 -2.97 -0.71 -10.17
CA LEU A 85 -3.41 -0.01 -11.37
C LEU A 85 -2.31 0.07 -12.44
N ALA A 86 -1.06 0.33 -12.05
CA ALA A 86 0.07 0.44 -12.97
C ALA A 86 0.44 -0.88 -13.67
N THR A 87 0.08 -2.02 -13.06
CA THR A 87 0.36 -3.36 -13.61
C THR A 87 -0.87 -4.01 -14.24
N ALA A 88 -2.02 -3.33 -14.19
CA ALA A 88 -3.27 -3.78 -14.81
C ALA A 88 -3.13 -3.88 -16.33
N LYS A 89 -3.81 -4.86 -16.92
CA LYS A 89 -3.80 -5.08 -18.38
C LYS A 89 -5.21 -4.99 -18.91
N TRP A 90 -5.34 -4.49 -20.14
CA TRP A 90 -6.63 -4.39 -20.84
C TRP A 90 -7.40 -5.71 -20.94
N LYS A 91 -6.70 -6.84 -21.03
CA LYS A 91 -7.32 -8.18 -21.08
C LYS A 91 -8.00 -8.60 -19.76
N ASP A 92 -7.64 -7.95 -18.65
CA ASP A 92 -8.14 -8.26 -17.32
C ASP A 92 -9.33 -7.34 -16.96
N LEU A 93 -9.74 -6.45 -17.88
CA LEU A 93 -10.94 -5.64 -17.80
C LEU A 93 -12.11 -6.40 -18.43
N SER A 94 -13.16 -6.63 -17.64
CA SER A 94 -14.42 -7.20 -18.10
C SER A 94 -15.56 -6.18 -17.96
N LYS A 95 -16.58 -6.34 -18.79
CA LYS A 95 -17.80 -5.53 -18.76
C LYS A 95 -18.99 -6.47 -18.66
N ASP A 96 -19.87 -6.19 -17.72
CA ASP A 96 -21.14 -6.86 -17.56
C ASP A 96 -22.28 -5.82 -17.59
N PRO A 97 -23.56 -6.22 -17.48
CA PRO A 97 -24.68 -5.26 -17.40
C PRO A 97 -24.61 -4.33 -16.19
N SER A 98 -23.80 -4.65 -15.16
CA SER A 98 -23.68 -3.87 -13.92
C SER A 98 -22.56 -2.82 -13.96
N GLY A 99 -21.57 -3.01 -14.85
CA GLY A 99 -20.53 -2.03 -15.12
C GLY A 99 -19.22 -2.65 -15.60
N TYR A 100 -18.11 -2.04 -15.17
CA TYR A 100 -16.76 -2.47 -15.53
C TYR A 100 -16.07 -3.07 -14.31
N TRP A 101 -15.40 -4.19 -14.53
CA TRP A 101 -14.70 -4.94 -13.49
C TRP A 101 -13.26 -5.15 -13.92
N LEU A 102 -12.32 -4.87 -13.02
CA LEU A 102 -10.91 -5.11 -13.25
C LEU A 102 -10.41 -6.22 -12.34
N LYS A 103 -9.90 -7.28 -12.96
CA LYS A 103 -9.22 -8.36 -12.26
C LYS A 103 -7.76 -7.98 -12.01
N ILE A 104 -7.35 -8.01 -10.74
CA ILE A 104 -5.99 -7.67 -10.30
C ILE A 104 -5.39 -8.76 -9.41
N MET A 105 -4.06 -8.76 -9.31
CA MET A 105 -3.33 -9.59 -8.35
C MET A 105 -2.97 -8.76 -7.12
N GLY A 106 -3.67 -9.00 -6.01
CA GLY A 106 -3.44 -8.33 -4.74
C GLY A 106 -2.29 -8.93 -3.91
N LYS A 107 -2.09 -8.36 -2.72
CA LYS A 107 -1.07 -8.82 -1.75
C LYS A 107 -1.21 -10.32 -1.47
N GLY A 108 -0.08 -11.03 -1.51
CA GLY A 108 -0.05 -12.47 -1.26
C GLY A 108 -0.47 -13.33 -2.46
N ARG A 109 -0.46 -12.76 -3.68
CA ARG A 109 -0.87 -13.45 -4.92
C ARG A 109 -2.33 -13.91 -4.89
N LYS A 110 -3.22 -13.12 -4.28
CA LYS A 110 -4.66 -13.37 -4.29
C LYS A 110 -5.30 -12.57 -5.41
N GLU A 111 -6.11 -13.23 -6.24
CA GLU A 111 -6.91 -12.57 -7.25
C GLU A 111 -8.04 -11.77 -6.58
N LEU A 112 -8.25 -10.55 -7.04
CA LEU A 112 -9.33 -9.67 -6.60
C LEU A 112 -9.99 -9.07 -7.84
N GLU A 113 -11.31 -8.92 -7.79
CA GLU A 113 -12.08 -8.18 -8.78
C GLU A 113 -12.56 -6.87 -8.16
N VAL A 114 -12.29 -5.77 -8.86
CA VAL A 114 -12.61 -4.43 -8.38
C VAL A 114 -13.52 -3.75 -9.38
N TYR A 115 -14.62 -3.20 -8.88
CA TYR A 115 -15.52 -2.39 -9.69
C TYR A 115 -14.83 -1.08 -10.07
N ILE A 116 -14.77 -0.80 -11.36
CA ILE A 116 -14.29 0.49 -11.87
C ILE A 116 -15.52 1.31 -12.22
N MET A 117 -15.77 2.34 -11.42
CA MET A 117 -16.73 3.37 -11.77
C MET A 117 -16.14 4.22 -12.89
N VAL A 118 -16.55 3.91 -14.11
CA VAL A 118 -16.17 4.67 -15.30
C VAL A 118 -17.14 5.84 -15.45
N CYS A 119 -16.78 7.00 -14.89
CA CYS A 119 -17.37 8.28 -15.32
C CYS A 119 -16.60 8.74 -16.57
N ILE A 120 -17.03 8.29 -17.75
CA ILE A 120 -16.69 8.93 -19.04
C ILE A 120 -17.75 9.98 -19.33
#